data_AF-A0A4Q5VGF6-F1
#
_entry.id   AF-A0A4Q5VGF6-F1
#
_cell.length_a   1.000
_cell.length_b   1.000
_cell.length_c   1.000
_cell.angle_alpha   90.00
_cell.angle_beta   90.00
_cell.angle_gamma   90.00
#
_symmetry.space_group_name_H-M   'P 1'
#
loop_
_entity.id
_entity.type
_entity.pdbx_description
1 polymer ?
#
loop_
_entity_poly.entity_id
_entity_poly.type
_entity_poly.pdbx_seq_one_letter_code
_entity_poly.pdbx_strand_id
1 'polypeptide(L)'
;MQIVKNLILIIFLVVSVSCSAEPPQSDFQPFWNKFRAASLANDYPALAALTKFPLEVKGVDDSVPVKKYQKEQLNTIFPKLMSQPVFLPKDNDVVETNLRDVLTKTEKVEYKTTDKEIRVEQFQFQFQLINGKWLLVRAYLEE
;
A
#
# COMPACT_ATOMS: atom_id res chain seq x y z
N MET A 1 32.66 25.32 63.84
CA MET A 1 31.21 25.65 63.81
C MET A 1 30.84 25.88 62.34
N GLN A 2 30.24 24.88 61.69
CA GLN A 2 29.86 24.89 60.28
C GLN A 2 28.54 25.66 60.09
N ILE A 3 28.45 26.50 59.07
CA ILE A 3 27.17 27.02 58.59
C ILE A 3 27.04 26.58 57.13
N VAL A 4 26.26 25.52 56.92
CA VAL A 4 25.85 25.02 55.62
C VAL A 4 24.73 25.94 55.13
N LYS A 5 24.98 26.71 54.06
CA LYS A 5 23.94 27.53 53.41
C LYS A 5 23.14 26.65 52.47
N ASN A 6 21.87 26.46 52.80
CA ASN A 6 20.84 25.77 52.02
C ASN A 6 20.84 26.23 50.56
N LEU A 7 21.17 25.31 49.66
CA LEU A 7 20.97 25.44 48.22
C LEU A 7 19.58 24.86 47.89
N ILE A 8 18.57 25.72 47.78
CA ILE A 8 17.25 25.32 47.31
C ILE A 8 17.33 25.22 45.78
N LEU A 9 17.40 23.98 45.28
CA LEU A 9 17.37 23.66 43.85
C LEU A 9 15.89 23.60 43.41
N ILE A 10 15.43 24.64 42.72
CA ILE A 10 14.09 24.67 42.10
C ILE A 10 14.17 23.83 40.82
N ILE A 11 13.64 22.61 40.87
CA ILE A 11 13.51 21.73 39.71
C ILE A 11 12.35 22.26 38.86
N PHE A 12 12.68 22.94 37.76
CA PHE A 12 11.74 23.32 36.71
C PHE A 12 11.30 22.06 35.96
N LEU A 13 10.11 21.54 36.29
CA LEU A 13 9.50 20.41 35.59
C LEU A 13 8.90 20.92 34.27
N VAL A 14 9.70 20.93 33.20
CA VAL A 14 9.19 21.20 31.85
C VAL A 14 8.42 19.96 31.41
N VAL A 15 7.10 19.99 31.60
CA VAL A 15 6.20 18.99 30.99
C VAL A 15 6.17 19.31 29.50
N SER A 16 7.06 18.67 28.75
CA SER A 16 7.02 18.66 27.30
C SER A 16 5.72 17.97 26.89
N VAL A 17 4.69 18.76 26.58
CA VAL A 17 3.51 18.28 25.88
C VAL A 17 3.99 17.92 24.48
N SER A 18 4.41 16.67 24.30
CA SER A 18 4.59 16.09 22.98
C SER A 18 3.21 15.95 22.37
N CYS A 19 2.72 17.01 21.73
CA CYS A 19 1.68 16.89 20.72
C CYS A 19 2.21 15.89 19.70
N SER A 20 1.77 14.63 19.80
CA SER A 20 1.89 13.69 18.69
C SER A 20 0.97 14.21 17.59
N ALA A 21 1.48 15.14 16.79
CA ALA A 21 0.88 15.41 15.50
C ALA A 21 1.00 14.10 14.71
N GLU A 22 -0.14 13.49 14.41
CA GLU A 22 -0.17 12.37 13.48
C GLU A 22 0.58 12.80 12.21
N PRO A 23 1.52 11.98 11.70
CA PRO A 23 2.25 12.33 10.50
C PRO A 23 1.24 12.65 9.39
N PRO A 24 1.49 13.68 8.56
CA PRO A 24 0.56 14.08 7.53
C PRO A 24 0.19 12.88 6.68
N GLN A 25 -1.12 12.65 6.54
CA GLN A 25 -1.66 11.54 5.76
C GLN A 25 -1.08 11.60 4.33
N SER A 26 -0.40 10.53 3.93
CA SER A 26 0.12 10.38 2.57
C SER A 26 -1.05 10.41 1.59
N ASP A 27 -0.93 11.26 0.57
CA ASP A 27 -1.84 11.25 -0.56
C ASP A 27 -1.69 9.95 -1.38
N PHE A 28 -2.78 9.44 -1.94
CA PHE A 28 -2.79 8.16 -2.65
C PHE A 28 -2.24 8.26 -4.07
N GLN A 29 -2.58 9.31 -4.82
CA GLN A 29 -2.15 9.46 -6.22
C GLN A 29 -0.61 9.44 -6.40
N PRO A 30 0.20 10.11 -5.55
CA PRO A 30 1.65 9.99 -5.63
C PRO A 30 2.17 8.58 -5.34
N PHE A 31 1.52 7.86 -4.42
CA PHE A 31 1.82 6.45 -4.18
C PHE A 31 1.47 5.60 -5.41
N TRP A 32 0.28 5.80 -5.98
CA TRP A 32 -0.18 5.08 -7.18
C TRP A 32 0.79 5.24 -8.34
N ASN A 33 1.26 6.47 -8.60
CA ASN A 33 2.24 6.73 -9.65
C ASN A 33 3.53 5.92 -9.49
N LYS A 34 4.05 5.83 -8.25
CA LYS A 34 5.25 5.03 -7.94
C LYS A 34 4.98 3.54 -8.10
N PHE A 35 3.84 3.06 -7.59
CA PHE A 35 3.45 1.67 -7.72
C PHE A 35 3.28 1.25 -9.17
N ARG A 36 2.57 2.05 -9.98
CA ARG A 36 2.38 1.84 -11.40
C ARG A 36 3.72 1.81 -12.14
N ALA A 37 4.59 2.79 -11.90
CA ALA A 37 5.90 2.83 -12.55
C ALA A 37 6.76 1.59 -12.21
N ALA A 38 6.84 1.21 -10.93
CA ALA A 38 7.59 0.04 -10.49
C ALA A 38 7.02 -1.27 -11.08
N SER A 39 5.68 -1.38 -11.13
CA SER A 39 4.97 -2.53 -11.71
C SER A 39 5.25 -2.69 -13.20
N LEU A 40 5.18 -1.59 -13.96
CA LEU A 40 5.41 -1.63 -15.42
C LEU A 40 6.88 -1.86 -15.76
N ALA A 41 7.81 -1.36 -14.94
CA ALA A 41 9.25 -1.58 -15.10
C ALA A 41 9.74 -2.95 -14.58
N ASN A 42 8.88 -3.75 -13.94
CA ASN A 42 9.28 -4.94 -13.19
C ASN A 42 10.37 -4.66 -12.14
N ASP A 43 10.35 -3.48 -11.52
CA ASP A 43 11.29 -3.07 -10.47
C ASP A 43 10.84 -3.66 -9.12
N TYR A 44 11.24 -4.91 -8.87
CA TYR A 44 10.87 -5.62 -7.64
C TYR A 44 11.42 -4.98 -6.35
N PRO A 45 12.63 -4.41 -6.31
CA PRO A 45 13.07 -3.61 -5.17
C PRO A 45 12.12 -2.45 -4.84
N ALA A 46 11.69 -1.68 -5.85
CA ALA A 46 10.75 -0.58 -5.65
C ALA A 46 9.35 -1.09 -5.25
N LEU A 47 8.85 -2.15 -5.91
CA LEU A 47 7.58 -2.80 -5.54
C LEU A 47 7.58 -3.31 -4.10
N ALA A 48 8.70 -3.89 -3.65
CA ALA A 48 8.84 -4.36 -2.29
C ALA A 48 8.71 -3.23 -1.26
N ALA A 49 9.21 -2.03 -1.57
CA ALA A 49 9.05 -0.86 -0.70
C ALA A 49 7.61 -0.32 -0.65
N LEU A 50 6.78 -0.70 -1.62
CA LEU A 50 5.38 -0.29 -1.76
C LEU A 50 4.40 -1.41 -1.39
N THR A 51 4.89 -2.52 -0.84
CA THR A 51 4.09 -3.71 -0.51
C THR A 51 4.23 -4.06 0.97
N LYS A 52 3.12 -4.37 1.63
CA LYS A 52 3.10 -4.94 2.96
C LYS A 52 3.30 -6.44 2.85
N PHE A 53 4.30 -6.96 3.56
CA PHE A 53 4.56 -8.40 3.63
C PHE A 53 4.01 -9.04 4.91
N PRO A 54 3.56 -10.32 4.87
CA PRO A 54 3.35 -11.12 3.65
C PRO A 54 2.29 -10.49 2.73
N LEU A 55 2.53 -10.54 1.41
CA LEU A 55 1.53 -10.16 0.42
C LEU A 55 0.49 -11.27 0.36
N GLU A 56 -0.77 -10.93 0.59
CA GLU A 56 -1.88 -11.86 0.45
C GLU A 56 -2.32 -11.93 -1.01
N VAL A 57 -2.43 -13.13 -1.56
CA VAL A 57 -3.01 -13.36 -2.89
C VAL A 57 -4.19 -14.30 -2.73
N LYS A 58 -5.38 -13.82 -3.05
CA LYS A 58 -6.64 -14.57 -2.94
C LYS A 58 -7.10 -15.04 -4.33
N GLY A 59 -7.70 -16.22 -4.40
CA GLY A 59 -8.44 -16.64 -5.59
C GLY A 59 -9.75 -15.87 -5.78
N VAL A 60 -10.41 -16.08 -6.91
CA VAL A 60 -11.72 -15.49 -7.21
C VAL A 60 -12.88 -16.16 -6.45
N ASP A 61 -12.69 -17.42 -6.03
CA ASP A 61 -13.64 -18.16 -5.20
C ASP A 61 -13.20 -18.14 -3.73
N ASP A 62 -14.17 -17.98 -2.83
CA ASP A 62 -13.98 -18.09 -1.38
C ASP A 62 -13.50 -19.47 -0.93
N SER A 63 -13.70 -20.51 -1.76
CA SER A 63 -13.13 -21.84 -1.53
C SER A 63 -11.60 -21.90 -1.71
N VAL A 64 -11.02 -20.94 -2.44
CA VAL A 64 -9.57 -20.89 -2.70
C VAL A 64 -8.87 -20.21 -1.52
N PRO A 65 -7.97 -20.91 -0.82
CA PRO A 65 -7.30 -20.34 0.35
C PRO A 65 -6.39 -19.17 -0.06
N VAL A 66 -6.29 -18.18 0.83
CA VAL A 66 -5.35 -17.06 0.66
C VAL A 66 -3.92 -17.60 0.72
N LYS A 67 -3.17 -17.41 -0.37
CA LYS A 67 -1.74 -17.67 -0.43
C LYS A 67 -0.98 -16.44 0.08
N LYS A 68 0.15 -16.66 0.76
CA LYS A 68 1.00 -15.61 1.32
C LYS A 68 2.36 -15.65 0.66
N TYR A 69 2.80 -14.52 0.11
CA TYR A 69 4.07 -14.39 -0.57
C TYR A 69 4.99 -13.43 0.16
N GLN A 70 6.23 -13.84 0.36
CA GLN A 70 7.28 -13.02 0.96
C GLN A 70 7.96 -12.13 -0.08
N LYS A 71 8.78 -11.19 0.39
CA LYS A 71 9.47 -10.20 -0.45
C LYS A 71 10.29 -10.85 -1.56
N GLU A 72 10.96 -11.96 -1.24
CA GLU A 72 11.83 -12.70 -2.15
C GLU A 72 11.04 -13.38 -3.29
N GLN A 73 9.74 -13.55 -3.11
CA GLN A 73 8.85 -14.23 -4.07
C GLN A 73 8.11 -13.25 -4.99
N LEU A 74 8.31 -11.93 -4.83
CA LEU A 74 7.67 -10.93 -5.69
C LEU A 74 7.98 -11.16 -7.17
N ASN A 75 9.22 -11.47 -7.51
CA ASN A 75 9.62 -11.76 -8.89
C ASN A 75 8.94 -12.99 -9.51
N THR A 76 8.30 -13.83 -8.68
CA THR A 76 7.61 -15.04 -9.11
C THR A 76 6.11 -14.80 -9.23
N ILE A 77 5.50 -14.14 -8.25
CA ILE A 77 4.04 -13.94 -8.22
C ILE A 77 3.59 -12.72 -9.02
N PHE A 78 4.37 -11.64 -9.02
CA PHE A 78 3.96 -10.40 -9.65
C PHE A 78 3.83 -10.52 -11.19
N PRO A 79 4.74 -11.22 -11.92
CA PRO A 79 4.52 -11.48 -13.34
C PRO A 79 3.21 -12.19 -13.64
N LYS A 80 2.82 -13.18 -12.81
CA LYS A 80 1.57 -13.91 -12.96
C LYS A 80 0.35 -12.99 -12.77
N LEU A 81 0.40 -12.16 -11.73
CA LEU A 81 -0.63 -11.14 -11.49
C LEU A 81 -0.75 -10.21 -12.69
N MET A 82 0.36 -9.74 -13.25
CA MET A 82 0.38 -8.79 -14.37
C MET A 82 -0.07 -9.40 -15.70
N SER A 83 0.14 -10.70 -15.91
CA SER A 83 -0.27 -11.41 -17.13
C SER A 83 -1.71 -11.92 -17.10
N GLN A 84 -2.37 -11.92 -15.92
CA GLN A 84 -3.70 -12.50 -15.81
C GLN A 84 -4.71 -11.74 -16.67
N PRO A 85 -5.68 -12.44 -17.28
CA PRO A 85 -6.74 -11.80 -18.02
C PRO A 85 -7.59 -10.93 -17.10
N VAL A 86 -8.08 -9.81 -17.65
CA VAL A 86 -9.05 -8.93 -17.01
C VAL A 86 -10.15 -8.66 -18.02
N PHE A 87 -11.38 -8.87 -17.60
CA PHE A 87 -12.56 -8.68 -18.41
C PHE A 87 -13.18 -7.32 -18.09
N LEU A 88 -13.08 -6.38 -19.03
CA LEU A 88 -13.58 -5.03 -18.85
C LEU A 88 -14.87 -4.82 -19.65
N PRO A 89 -15.91 -4.21 -19.05
CA PRO A 89 -17.08 -3.80 -19.81
C PRO A 89 -16.67 -2.72 -20.81
N LYS A 90 -17.10 -2.88 -22.07
CA LYS A 90 -16.93 -1.88 -23.12
C LYS A 90 -18.19 -1.85 -23.98
N ASP A 91 -18.91 -0.72 -23.91
CA ASP A 91 -20.20 -0.56 -24.55
C ASP A 91 -21.19 -1.67 -24.11
N ASN A 92 -21.69 -2.49 -25.04
CA ASN A 92 -22.58 -3.61 -24.76
C ASN A 92 -21.85 -4.97 -24.70
N ASP A 93 -20.52 -4.97 -24.75
CA ASP A 93 -19.68 -6.17 -24.77
C ASP A 93 -18.71 -6.20 -23.58
N VAL A 94 -18.03 -7.35 -23.43
CA VAL A 94 -16.91 -7.53 -22.50
C VAL A 94 -15.64 -7.73 -23.33
N VAL A 95 -14.62 -6.93 -23.07
CA VAL A 95 -13.32 -7.04 -23.74
C VAL A 95 -12.33 -7.67 -22.77
N GLU A 96 -11.68 -8.74 -23.23
CA GLU A 96 -10.54 -9.33 -22.55
C GLU A 96 -9.28 -8.48 -22.79
N THR A 97 -8.57 -8.19 -21.71
CA THR A 97 -7.22 -7.60 -21.74
C THR A 97 -6.40 -8.26 -20.63
N ASN A 98 -5.23 -7.72 -20.28
CA ASN A 98 -4.45 -8.20 -19.14
C ASN A 98 -4.24 -7.08 -18.13
N LEU A 99 -3.92 -7.44 -16.88
CA LEU A 99 -3.72 -6.47 -15.80
C LEU A 99 -2.64 -5.43 -16.12
N ARG A 100 -1.60 -5.80 -16.88
CA ARG A 100 -0.56 -4.87 -17.33
C ARG A 100 -1.10 -3.76 -18.22
N ASP A 101 -1.97 -4.09 -19.17
CA ASP A 101 -2.59 -3.12 -20.08
C ASP A 101 -3.57 -2.21 -19.33
N VAL A 102 -4.33 -2.76 -18.38
CA VAL A 102 -5.18 -1.96 -17.50
C VAL A 102 -4.33 -0.98 -16.68
N LEU A 103 -3.27 -1.47 -16.05
CA LEU A 103 -2.38 -0.64 -15.23
C LEU A 103 -1.69 0.45 -16.06
N THR A 104 -1.37 0.15 -17.33
CA THR A 104 -0.83 1.13 -18.27
C THR A 104 -1.83 2.25 -18.56
N LYS A 105 -3.13 1.99 -18.63
CA LYS A 105 -4.16 2.98 -18.95
C LYS A 105 -4.66 3.78 -17.74
N THR A 106 -4.55 3.23 -16.54
CA THR A 106 -5.04 3.90 -15.32
C THR A 106 -4.00 4.81 -14.72
N GLU A 107 -3.89 6.01 -15.29
CA GLU A 107 -3.00 7.05 -14.81
C GLU A 107 -3.49 7.70 -13.50
N LYS A 108 -4.81 7.73 -13.28
CA LYS A 108 -5.44 8.31 -12.10
C LYS A 108 -6.39 7.32 -11.45
N VAL A 109 -6.48 7.37 -10.13
CA VAL A 109 -7.46 6.64 -9.34
C VAL A 109 -8.33 7.66 -8.63
N GLU A 110 -9.63 7.46 -8.66
CA GLU A 110 -10.57 8.25 -7.86
C GLU A 110 -10.60 7.72 -6.42
N TYR A 111 -10.43 8.62 -5.44
CA TYR A 111 -10.49 8.30 -4.02
C TYR A 111 -10.86 9.54 -3.23
N LYS A 112 -11.34 9.36 -2.00
CA LYS A 112 -11.53 10.43 -1.04
C LYS A 112 -10.26 10.57 -0.21
N THR A 113 -9.90 11.81 0.12
CA THR A 113 -8.72 12.08 0.96
C THR A 113 -8.82 11.47 2.36
N THR A 114 -10.02 11.09 2.80
CA THR A 114 -10.28 10.39 4.06
C THR A 114 -10.11 8.87 3.97
N ASP A 115 -9.96 8.32 2.77
CA ASP A 115 -9.88 6.87 2.58
C ASP A 115 -8.58 6.34 3.20
N LYS A 116 -8.70 5.23 3.92
CA LYS A 116 -7.58 4.48 4.51
C LYS A 116 -7.38 3.13 3.83
N GLU A 117 -8.31 2.75 2.97
CA GLU A 117 -8.28 1.57 2.15
C GLU A 117 -8.84 1.92 0.78
N ILE A 118 -8.13 1.52 -0.26
CA ILE A 118 -8.56 1.72 -1.64
C ILE A 118 -8.43 0.37 -2.34
N ARG A 119 -9.58 -0.12 -2.81
CA ARG A 119 -9.61 -1.15 -3.84
C ARG A 119 -9.79 -0.41 -5.16
N VAL A 120 -8.88 -0.64 -6.08
CA VAL A 120 -9.11 -0.15 -7.43
C VAL A 120 -9.93 -1.25 -8.08
N GLU A 121 -11.25 -1.12 -8.11
CA GLU A 121 -12.20 -2.25 -8.35
C GLU A 121 -12.08 -2.90 -9.74
N GLN A 122 -11.45 -2.22 -10.70
CA GLN A 122 -11.06 -2.79 -12.00
C GLN A 122 -9.73 -3.57 -11.93
N PHE A 123 -9.13 -3.64 -10.76
CA PHE A 123 -7.85 -4.25 -10.49
C PHE A 123 -8.00 -5.27 -9.39
N GLN A 124 -7.19 -6.28 -9.58
CA GLN A 124 -6.95 -7.33 -8.62
C GLN A 124 -6.05 -6.84 -7.46
N PHE A 125 -6.12 -5.56 -7.05
CA PHE A 125 -5.25 -4.94 -6.04
C PHE A 125 -6.01 -4.16 -4.97
N GLN A 126 -5.60 -4.34 -3.72
CA GLN A 126 -6.11 -3.64 -2.55
C GLN A 126 -4.96 -3.00 -1.80
N PHE A 127 -5.13 -1.72 -1.48
CA PHE A 127 -4.14 -0.86 -0.84
C PHE A 127 -4.66 -0.34 0.49
N GLN A 128 -3.77 -0.18 1.47
CA GLN A 128 -4.11 0.40 2.77
C GLN A 128 -3.09 1.43 3.22
N LEU A 129 -3.56 2.47 3.89
CA LEU A 129 -2.75 3.48 4.56
C LEU A 129 -2.37 2.95 5.96
N ILE A 130 -1.13 2.52 6.11
CA ILE A 130 -0.59 1.94 7.35
C ILE A 130 0.53 2.84 7.85
N ASN A 131 0.41 3.37 9.07
CA ASN A 131 1.39 4.26 9.69
C ASN A 131 1.80 5.44 8.77
N GLY A 132 0.80 6.06 8.12
CA GLY A 132 1.01 7.19 7.20
C GLY A 132 1.56 6.81 5.82
N LYS A 133 1.67 5.52 5.49
CA LYS A 133 2.19 5.04 4.19
C LYS A 133 1.18 4.14 3.50
N TRP A 134 0.88 4.43 2.25
CA TRP A 134 0.11 3.51 1.41
C TRP A 134 0.97 2.31 1.03
N LEU A 135 0.38 1.12 1.12
CA LEU A 135 1.01 -0.15 0.78
C LEU A 135 0.00 -1.04 0.04
N LEU A 136 0.48 -1.81 -0.94
CA LEU A 136 -0.24 -2.97 -1.46
C LEU A 136 -0.32 -4.01 -0.35
N VAL A 137 -1.53 -4.43 0.02
CA VAL A 137 -1.73 -5.43 1.08
C VAL A 137 -2.28 -6.75 0.56
N ARG A 138 -3.00 -6.70 -0.56
CA ARG A 138 -3.61 -7.87 -1.15
C ARG A 138 -3.70 -7.74 -2.66
N ALA A 139 -3.47 -8.85 -3.34
CA ALA A 139 -3.80 -9.03 -4.73
C ALA A 139 -4.79 -10.19 -4.92
N TYR A 140 -5.38 -10.27 -6.09
CA TYR A 140 -6.26 -11.35 -6.50
C TYR A 140 -5.68 -12.01 -7.76
N LEU A 141 -5.82 -13.32 -7.85
CA LEU A 141 -5.33 -14.09 -8.98
C LEU A 141 -6.40 -15.09 -9.38
N GLU A 142 -6.84 -15.02 -10.63
CA GLU A 142 -7.67 -16.07 -11.23
C GLU A 142 -6.74 -17.25 -11.57
N GLU A 143 -6.87 -18.37 -10.87
CA GLU A 143 -6.18 -19.65 -11.13
C GLU A 143 -7.17 -20.74 -11.54
#